data_AF-A0A6N6RN22-F1
#
_entry.id   AF-A0A6N6RN22-F1
#
_cell.length_a   1.000
_cell.length_b   1.000
_cell.length_c   1.000
_cell.angle_alpha   90.00
_cell.angle_beta   90.00
_cell.angle_gamma   90.00
#
_symmetry.space_group_name_H-M   'P 1'
#
loop_
_entity.id
_entity.type
_entity.pdbx_description
1 polymer ?
#
loop_
_entity_poly.entity_id
_entity_poly.type
_entity_poly.pdbx_seq_one_letter_code
_entity_poly.pdbx_strand_id
1 'polypeptide(L)'
;PYRLLQRITVFITPSQAAAVLSLPLMTIYLLISGSSIPAIRSFIMISLFLFGLLIGRKGFWLNSLLLAAVLISVWDPSALLSLSFQLSFAAVLFIGLAVGCSERSPAEELADPRDKPGEIRGRAFSVLRSSFLISLAASIGTAPLVVYAFHYISLISPIANLLFMPLIGFLLLPVALLAAFVFLFTGHYPFSDLIGPVTDLALKGVSLLASVPFADLKVPAVPVISVISFYGGICLYFFFRQRHGWPQLRAMLVPSGLVFVSLFPVLSGSAGMAVTFLDVGQGDAAVIEASGKTVVIDIGRTGRETGAFLSYLGRRKVDALVLTHADDDHSAGASYLAGRF
;
A
#
# COMPACT_ATOMS: atom_id res chain seq x y z
N PRO A 1 31.83 -25.92 -15.26
CA PRO A 1 30.74 -25.24 -14.50
C PRO A 1 30.62 -25.69 -13.03
N TYR A 2 30.39 -26.99 -12.74
CA TYR A 2 30.10 -27.47 -11.38
C TYR A 2 31.25 -27.28 -10.36
N ARG A 3 32.49 -27.61 -10.73
CA ARG A 3 33.68 -27.41 -9.87
C ARG A 3 33.96 -25.93 -9.55
N LEU A 4 33.58 -25.02 -10.45
CA LEU A 4 33.73 -23.57 -10.25
C LEU A 4 32.69 -23.07 -9.24
N LEU A 5 31.44 -23.50 -9.38
CA LEU A 5 30.36 -23.19 -8.42
C LEU A 5 30.67 -23.73 -7.02
N GLN A 6 31.18 -24.96 -6.92
CA GLN A 6 31.61 -25.55 -5.64
C GLN A 6 32.76 -24.77 -4.98
N ARG A 7 33.72 -24.25 -5.76
CA ARG A 7 34.81 -23.41 -5.23
C ARG A 7 34.31 -22.04 -4.77
N ILE A 8 33.36 -21.44 -5.48
CA ILE A 8 32.77 -20.15 -5.09
C ILE A 8 32.00 -20.30 -3.77
N THR A 9 31.27 -21.40 -3.57
CA THR A 9 30.54 -21.66 -2.31
C THR A 9 31.43 -21.83 -1.08
N VAL A 10 32.75 -22.02 -1.24
CA VAL A 10 33.71 -22.04 -0.13
C VAL A 10 33.94 -20.62 0.42
N PHE A 11 33.81 -19.59 -0.40
CA PHE A 11 34.11 -18.20 -0.02
C PHE A 11 32.86 -17.32 0.09
N ILE A 12 31.81 -17.61 -0.68
CA ILE A 12 30.60 -16.80 -0.78
C ILE A 12 29.38 -17.72 -0.76
N THR A 13 28.43 -17.46 0.15
CA THR A 13 27.15 -18.17 0.14
C THR A 13 26.30 -17.77 -1.08
N PRO A 14 25.42 -18.65 -1.61
CA PRO A 14 24.54 -18.29 -2.73
C PRO A 14 23.71 -17.02 -2.48
N SER A 15 23.31 -16.81 -1.23
CA SER A 15 22.57 -15.62 -0.77
C SER A 15 23.41 -14.34 -0.85
N GLN A 16 24.69 -14.41 -0.50
CA GLN A 16 25.62 -13.28 -0.64
C GLN A 16 25.91 -12.98 -2.12
N ALA A 17 26.10 -14.00 -2.96
CA ALA A 17 26.28 -13.80 -4.39
C ALA A 17 25.04 -13.13 -5.03
N ALA A 18 23.84 -13.58 -4.65
CA ALA A 18 22.59 -12.98 -5.09
C ALA A 18 22.47 -11.50 -4.68
N ALA A 19 22.90 -11.15 -3.46
CA ALA A 19 22.91 -9.76 -2.99
C ALA A 19 23.87 -8.86 -3.77
N VAL A 20 25.07 -9.35 -4.09
CA VAL A 20 26.04 -8.59 -4.89
C VAL A 20 25.52 -8.37 -6.30
N LEU A 21 24.84 -9.36 -6.89
CA LEU A 21 24.28 -9.25 -8.25
C LEU A 21 23.02 -8.37 -8.31
N SER A 22 22.22 -8.34 -7.24
CA SER A 22 20.98 -7.55 -7.22
C SER A 22 21.22 -6.05 -7.04
N LEU A 23 22.24 -5.63 -6.27
CA LEU A 23 22.51 -4.21 -6.00
C LEU A 23 22.73 -3.37 -7.28
N PRO A 24 23.56 -3.78 -8.27
CA PRO A 24 23.69 -3.05 -9.53
C PRO A 24 22.39 -2.97 -10.32
N LEU A 25 21.65 -4.07 -10.42
CA LEU A 25 20.37 -4.12 -11.15
C LEU A 25 19.33 -3.20 -10.52
N MET A 26 19.25 -3.18 -9.19
CA MET A 26 18.38 -2.28 -8.44
C MET A 26 18.77 -0.82 -8.60
N THR A 27 20.06 -0.53 -8.69
CA THR A 27 20.56 0.84 -8.94
C THR A 27 20.15 1.30 -10.35
N ILE A 28 20.32 0.44 -11.35
CA ILE A 28 19.86 0.71 -12.73
C ILE A 28 18.35 0.96 -12.75
N TYR A 29 17.56 0.14 -12.06
CA TYR A 29 16.12 0.34 -11.95
C TYR A 29 15.76 1.69 -11.29
N LEU A 30 16.46 2.08 -10.22
CA LEU A 30 16.23 3.35 -9.55
C LEU A 30 16.45 4.54 -10.51
N LEU A 31 17.50 4.47 -11.33
CA LEU A 31 17.80 5.48 -12.34
C LEU A 31 16.75 5.51 -13.46
N ILE A 32 16.37 4.35 -14.00
CA ILE A 32 15.36 4.25 -15.07
C ILE A 32 13.98 4.73 -14.59
N SER A 33 13.63 4.45 -13.33
CA SER A 33 12.33 4.85 -12.76
C SER A 33 12.20 6.35 -12.46
N GLY A 34 13.20 7.17 -12.84
CA GLY A 34 13.20 8.61 -12.57
C GLY A 34 13.44 8.96 -11.10
N SER A 35 14.00 8.02 -10.32
CA SER A 35 14.32 8.22 -8.89
C SER A 35 13.13 8.74 -8.08
N SER A 36 11.94 8.20 -8.32
CA SER A 36 10.76 8.56 -7.53
C SER A 36 11.00 8.33 -6.02
N ILE A 37 10.42 9.18 -5.18
CA ILE A 37 10.59 9.13 -3.72
C ILE A 37 10.31 7.71 -3.15
N PRO A 38 9.25 6.99 -3.56
CA PRO A 38 9.01 5.61 -3.11
C PRO A 38 10.08 4.61 -3.55
N ALA A 39 10.66 4.79 -4.74
CA ALA A 39 11.72 3.92 -5.27
C ALA A 39 13.03 4.09 -4.48
N ILE A 40 13.42 5.34 -4.16
CA ILE A 40 14.62 5.63 -3.35
C ILE A 40 14.52 4.93 -1.98
N ARG A 41 13.36 5.00 -1.33
CA ARG A 41 13.17 4.38 0.01
C ARG A 41 13.20 2.86 -0.05
N SER A 42 12.54 2.28 -1.05
CA SER A 42 12.58 0.84 -1.30
C SER A 42 14.02 0.36 -1.55
N PHE A 43 14.78 1.13 -2.33
CA PHE A 43 16.20 0.88 -2.57
C PHE A 43 16.99 0.90 -1.26
N ILE A 44 16.88 1.95 -0.44
CA ILE A 44 17.58 2.04 0.86
C ILE A 44 17.23 0.85 1.76
N MET A 45 15.94 0.52 1.92
CA MET A 45 15.50 -0.59 2.77
C MET A 45 16.07 -1.94 2.30
N ILE A 46 16.00 -2.22 0.99
CA ILE A 46 16.53 -3.48 0.44
C ILE A 46 18.06 -3.49 0.52
N SER A 47 18.75 -2.39 0.23
CA SER A 47 20.21 -2.31 0.33
C SER A 47 20.69 -2.57 1.76
N LEU A 48 20.00 -2.06 2.78
CA LEU A 48 20.32 -2.34 4.19
C LEU A 48 20.10 -3.82 4.53
N PHE A 49 19.02 -4.42 4.04
CA PHE A 49 18.76 -5.84 4.21
C PHE A 49 19.85 -6.70 3.54
N LEU A 50 20.20 -6.39 2.29
CA LEU A 50 21.27 -7.08 1.54
C LEU A 50 22.63 -6.89 2.20
N PHE A 51 22.92 -5.71 2.74
CA PHE A 51 24.15 -5.46 3.48
C PHE A 51 24.24 -6.30 4.76
N GLY A 52 23.13 -6.46 5.50
CA GLY A 52 23.05 -7.38 6.64
C GLY A 52 23.32 -8.83 6.24
N LEU A 53 22.81 -9.25 5.07
CA LEU A 53 23.06 -10.57 4.49
C LEU A 53 24.54 -10.75 4.11
N LEU A 54 25.20 -9.72 3.57
CA LEU A 54 26.63 -9.74 3.25
C LEU A 54 27.51 -9.92 4.49
N ILE A 55 27.16 -9.27 5.60
CA ILE A 55 27.87 -9.41 6.89
C ILE A 55 27.58 -10.77 7.56
N GLY A 56 26.62 -11.55 7.04
CA GLY A 56 26.26 -12.85 7.63
C GLY A 56 25.53 -12.74 8.97
N ARG A 57 24.99 -11.56 9.29
CA ARG A 57 24.19 -11.35 10.50
C ARG A 57 22.73 -11.62 10.17
N LYS A 58 22.12 -12.58 10.88
CA LYS A 58 20.66 -12.71 10.99
C LYS A 58 20.13 -11.52 11.80
N GLY A 59 20.04 -10.35 11.18
CA GLY A 59 19.48 -9.17 11.83
C GLY A 59 18.01 -9.38 12.14
N PHE A 60 17.57 -8.97 13.33
CA PHE A 60 16.14 -8.83 13.60
C PHE A 60 15.55 -7.86 12.58
N TRP A 61 14.50 -8.27 11.87
CA TRP A 61 13.88 -7.46 10.81
C TRP A 61 13.46 -6.06 11.30
N LEU A 62 13.09 -5.96 12.58
CA LEU A 62 12.73 -4.70 13.23
C LEU A 62 13.93 -3.75 13.37
N ASN A 63 15.13 -4.27 13.64
CA ASN A 63 16.34 -3.44 13.74
C ASN A 63 16.72 -2.88 12.37
N SER A 64 16.60 -3.68 11.31
CA SER A 64 16.82 -3.21 9.94
C SER A 64 15.82 -2.13 9.54
N LEU A 65 14.55 -2.28 9.93
CA LEU A 65 13.51 -1.27 9.71
C LEU A 65 13.82 0.03 10.47
N LEU A 66 14.14 -0.05 11.77
CA LEU A 66 14.49 1.13 12.57
C LEU A 66 15.76 1.83 12.06
N LEU A 67 16.77 1.07 11.67
CA LEU A 67 17.99 1.63 11.06
C LEU A 67 17.66 2.36 9.76
N ALA A 68 16.80 1.80 8.91
CA ALA A 68 16.34 2.47 7.69
C ALA A 68 15.59 3.76 8.02
N ALA A 69 14.72 3.77 9.03
CA ALA A 69 14.01 4.97 9.48
C ALA A 69 14.99 6.06 9.93
N VAL A 70 16.00 5.71 10.72
CA VAL A 70 17.02 6.65 11.20
C VAL A 70 17.83 7.21 10.04
N LEU A 71 18.33 6.35 9.13
CA LEU A 71 19.13 6.81 8.00
C LEU A 71 18.35 7.73 7.06
N ILE A 72 17.08 7.39 6.77
CA ILE A 72 16.21 8.23 5.94
C ILE A 72 15.92 9.56 6.67
N SER A 73 15.66 9.54 7.98
CA SER A 73 15.38 10.74 8.76
C SER A 73 16.60 11.65 8.91
N VAL A 74 17.82 11.11 8.91
CA VAL A 74 19.06 11.90 8.93
C VAL A 74 19.29 12.58 7.58
N TRP A 75 18.96 11.89 6.48
CA TRP A 75 19.11 12.44 5.13
C TRP A 75 18.02 13.48 4.80
N ASP A 76 16.77 13.18 5.15
CA ASP A 76 15.61 14.05 4.93
C ASP A 76 14.63 13.93 6.10
N PRO A 77 14.68 14.88 7.07
CA PRO A 77 13.77 14.88 8.22
C PRO A 77 12.30 15.00 7.82
N SER A 78 12.00 15.67 6.70
CA SER A 78 10.64 15.85 6.20
C SER A 78 10.04 14.54 5.69
N ALA A 79 10.87 13.54 5.39
CA ALA A 79 10.42 12.23 4.94
C ALA A 79 9.47 11.56 5.94
N LEU A 80 9.64 11.76 7.25
CA LEU A 80 8.77 11.20 8.28
C LEU A 80 7.31 11.65 8.16
N LEU A 81 7.09 12.88 7.68
CA LEU A 81 5.76 13.45 7.48
C LEU A 81 5.15 13.05 6.14
N SER A 82 5.95 12.51 5.23
CA SER A 82 5.45 12.10 3.92
C SER A 82 4.62 10.82 4.00
N LEU A 83 3.48 10.83 3.31
CA LEU A 83 2.54 9.70 3.30
C LEU A 83 3.19 8.41 2.80
N SER A 84 4.05 8.49 1.76
CA SER A 84 4.73 7.31 1.22
C SER A 84 5.68 6.65 2.22
N PHE A 85 6.25 7.41 3.18
CA PHE A 85 7.12 6.85 4.23
C PHE A 85 6.24 6.10 5.23
N GLN A 86 5.19 6.77 5.71
CA GLN A 86 4.26 6.22 6.69
C GLN A 86 3.62 4.92 6.17
N LEU A 87 3.13 4.91 4.93
CA LEU A 87 2.52 3.71 4.31
C LEU A 87 3.52 2.56 4.18
N SER A 88 4.74 2.84 3.70
CA SER A 88 5.74 1.78 3.48
C SER A 88 6.21 1.16 4.80
N PHE A 89 6.54 1.99 5.80
CA PHE A 89 6.98 1.52 7.11
C PHE A 89 5.85 0.80 7.87
N ALA A 90 4.62 1.30 7.81
CA ALA A 90 3.46 0.62 8.40
C ALA A 90 3.22 -0.74 7.73
N ALA A 91 3.30 -0.83 6.40
CA ALA A 91 3.17 -2.10 5.68
C ALA A 91 4.24 -3.10 6.11
N VAL A 92 5.53 -2.72 6.08
CA VAL A 92 6.63 -3.62 6.46
C VAL A 92 6.54 -4.02 7.94
N LEU A 93 6.16 -3.10 8.83
CA LEU A 93 5.94 -3.40 10.24
C LEU A 93 4.86 -4.46 10.42
N PHE A 94 3.68 -4.28 9.82
CA PHE A 94 2.56 -5.24 9.98
C PHE A 94 2.83 -6.57 9.30
N ILE A 95 3.49 -6.58 8.14
CA ILE A 95 3.96 -7.81 7.50
C ILE A 95 4.91 -8.55 8.45
N GLY A 96 5.90 -7.85 9.00
CA GLY A 96 6.87 -8.41 9.94
C GLY A 96 6.22 -8.93 11.23
N LEU A 97 5.20 -8.23 11.75
CA LEU A 97 4.42 -8.69 12.92
C LEU A 97 3.58 -9.93 12.59
N ALA A 98 2.94 -9.99 11.42
CA ALA A 98 2.14 -11.14 11.00
C ALA A 98 3.02 -12.38 10.76
N VAL A 99 4.17 -12.21 10.10
CA VAL A 99 5.14 -13.29 9.86
C VAL A 99 5.84 -13.71 11.15
N GLY A 100 6.24 -12.75 11.99
CA GLY A 100 6.90 -13.01 13.27
C GLY A 100 6.00 -13.65 14.33
N CYS A 101 4.68 -13.44 14.27
CA CYS A 101 3.73 -14.20 15.10
C CYS A 101 3.49 -15.62 14.59
N SER A 102 3.74 -15.87 13.30
CA SER A 102 3.77 -17.20 12.72
C SER A 102 5.14 -17.82 12.96
N GLU A 103 5.52 -17.99 14.23
CA GLU A 103 6.64 -18.86 14.58
C GLU A 103 6.32 -20.25 14.01
N ARG A 104 6.96 -20.58 12.89
CA ARG A 104 7.12 -21.98 12.48
C ARG A 104 7.75 -22.65 13.68
N SER A 105 7.00 -23.57 14.29
CA SER A 105 7.58 -24.48 15.27
C SER A 105 8.84 -25.07 14.64
N PRO A 106 9.98 -25.14 15.35
CA PRO A 106 11.22 -25.75 14.83
C PRO A 106 11.00 -27.15 14.23
N ALA A 107 9.92 -27.83 14.64
CA ALA A 107 9.46 -29.09 14.08
C ALA A 107 9.02 -29.03 12.60
N GLU A 108 8.55 -27.90 12.08
CA GLU A 108 8.22 -27.73 10.64
C GLU A 108 9.44 -27.38 9.77
N GLU A 109 10.49 -26.80 10.36
CA GLU A 109 11.74 -26.47 9.66
C GLU A 109 12.66 -27.71 9.50
N LEU A 110 12.52 -28.68 10.40
CA LEU A 110 13.22 -29.98 10.39
C LEU A 110 12.45 -31.10 9.69
N ALA A 111 11.20 -30.86 9.28
CA ALA A 111 10.46 -31.83 8.48
C ALA A 111 10.98 -31.84 7.03
N ASP A 112 11.71 -32.89 6.67
CA ASP A 112 12.22 -33.11 5.32
C ASP A 112 11.07 -32.99 4.28
N PRO A 113 11.15 -32.07 3.30
CA PRO A 113 10.13 -31.92 2.26
C PRO A 113 9.96 -33.16 1.36
N ARG A 114 10.75 -34.21 1.54
CA ARG A 114 10.76 -35.40 0.67
C ARG A 114 9.90 -36.57 1.16
N ASP A 115 9.35 -36.52 2.38
CA ASP A 115 8.78 -37.72 3.03
C ASP A 115 7.25 -37.88 2.98
N LYS A 116 6.51 -37.03 2.24
CA LYS A 116 5.07 -37.25 2.00
C LYS A 116 4.70 -37.11 0.53
N PRO A 117 4.76 -38.19 -0.26
CA PRO A 117 4.29 -38.20 -1.64
C PRO A 117 2.74 -38.21 -1.63
N GLY A 118 2.14 -37.00 -1.62
CA GLY A 118 0.67 -36.84 -1.67
C GLY A 118 0.14 -35.42 -1.43
N GLU A 119 0.92 -34.49 -0.87
CA GLU A 119 0.42 -33.20 -0.36
C GLU A 119 0.76 -31.97 -1.24
N ILE A 120 0.79 -32.10 -2.57
CA ILE A 120 0.96 -30.94 -3.47
C ILE A 120 -0.14 -29.89 -3.23
N ARG A 121 -1.38 -30.36 -3.00
CA ARG A 121 -2.54 -29.52 -2.69
C ARG A 121 -2.41 -28.83 -1.32
N GLY A 122 -1.79 -29.49 -0.33
CA GLY A 122 -1.52 -28.91 0.99
C GLY A 122 -0.46 -27.80 0.94
N ARG A 123 0.58 -27.97 0.12
CA ARG A 123 1.62 -26.95 -0.10
C ARG A 123 1.12 -25.74 -0.86
N ALA A 124 0.34 -25.95 -1.92
CA ALA A 124 -0.26 -24.84 -2.66
C ALA A 124 -1.19 -24.02 -1.76
N PHE A 125 -1.98 -24.69 -0.92
CA PHE A 125 -2.87 -24.02 0.03
C PHE A 125 -2.10 -23.24 1.11
N SER A 126 -0.98 -23.78 1.63
CA SER A 126 -0.18 -23.07 2.64
C SER A 126 0.51 -21.84 2.10
N VAL A 127 1.02 -21.89 0.85
CA VAL A 127 1.62 -20.73 0.16
C VAL A 127 0.58 -19.66 -0.18
N LEU A 128 -0.61 -20.08 -0.62
CA LEU A 128 -1.70 -19.15 -0.92
C LEU A 128 -2.19 -18.47 0.36
N ARG A 129 -2.34 -19.24 1.45
CA ARG A 129 -2.73 -18.71 2.76
C ARG A 129 -1.70 -17.73 3.31
N SER A 130 -0.41 -18.04 3.24
CA SER A 130 0.63 -17.12 3.73
C SER A 130 0.67 -15.83 2.91
N SER A 131 0.57 -15.92 1.59
CA SER A 131 0.54 -14.76 0.69
C SER A 131 -0.69 -13.87 0.96
N PHE A 132 -1.86 -14.47 1.20
CA PHE A 132 -3.05 -13.74 1.58
C PHE A 132 -2.90 -13.05 2.94
N LEU A 133 -2.36 -13.74 3.95
CA LEU A 133 -2.14 -13.17 5.29
C LEU A 133 -1.14 -12.00 5.25
N ILE A 134 -0.08 -12.09 4.43
CA ILE A 134 0.88 -10.99 4.23
C ILE A 134 0.18 -9.77 3.62
N SER A 135 -0.58 -9.97 2.54
CA SER A 135 -1.34 -8.90 1.88
C SER A 135 -2.39 -8.28 2.81
N LEU A 136 -3.06 -9.11 3.60
CA LEU A 136 -4.05 -8.67 4.59
C LEU A 136 -3.39 -7.86 5.71
N ALA A 137 -2.26 -8.32 6.24
CA ALA A 137 -1.52 -7.62 7.28
C ALA A 137 -1.04 -6.24 6.80
N ALA A 138 -0.48 -6.17 5.59
CA ALA A 138 -0.09 -4.91 4.97
C ALA A 138 -1.30 -3.95 4.80
N SER A 139 -2.43 -4.49 4.36
CA SER A 139 -3.67 -3.72 4.17
C SER A 139 -4.21 -3.18 5.49
N ILE A 140 -4.25 -4.00 6.54
CA ILE A 140 -4.68 -3.57 7.89
C ILE A 140 -3.73 -2.51 8.45
N GLY A 141 -2.41 -2.71 8.27
CA GLY A 141 -1.40 -1.79 8.78
C GLY A 141 -1.42 -0.43 8.12
N THR A 142 -1.78 -0.37 6.84
CA THR A 142 -1.85 0.88 6.06
C THR A 142 -3.24 1.51 6.05
N ALA A 143 -4.30 0.76 6.35
CA ALA A 143 -5.69 1.22 6.25
C ALA A 143 -5.97 2.54 6.99
N PRO A 144 -5.59 2.76 8.27
CA PRO A 144 -5.88 4.03 8.95
C PRO A 144 -5.26 5.25 8.25
N LEU A 145 -4.04 5.11 7.74
CA LEU A 145 -3.35 6.17 7.00
C LEU A 145 -4.01 6.42 5.64
N VAL A 146 -4.43 5.36 4.95
CA VAL A 146 -5.17 5.46 3.68
C VAL A 146 -6.52 6.13 3.90
N VAL A 147 -7.26 5.78 4.95
CA VAL A 147 -8.54 6.43 5.29
C VAL A 147 -8.34 7.90 5.63
N TYR A 148 -7.32 8.21 6.43
CA TYR A 148 -7.01 9.59 6.81
C TYR A 148 -6.63 10.45 5.60
N ALA A 149 -5.81 9.93 4.68
CA ALA A 149 -5.31 10.69 3.54
C ALA A 149 -6.27 10.72 2.34
N PHE A 150 -7.03 9.64 2.11
CA PHE A 150 -7.80 9.45 0.88
C PHE A 150 -9.30 9.22 1.09
N HIS A 151 -9.79 9.10 2.33
CA HIS A 151 -11.22 8.97 2.63
C HIS A 151 -11.90 7.76 1.99
N TYR A 152 -11.16 6.66 1.77
CA TYR A 152 -11.73 5.38 1.34
C TYR A 152 -10.98 4.18 1.91
N ILE A 153 -11.64 3.02 1.94
CA ILE A 153 -11.04 1.71 2.26
C ILE A 153 -11.27 0.78 1.07
N SER A 154 -10.21 0.15 0.55
CA SER A 154 -10.35 -0.90 -0.46
C SER A 154 -10.46 -2.27 0.20
N LEU A 155 -11.64 -2.90 0.08
CA LEU A 155 -11.89 -4.25 0.60
C LEU A 155 -11.28 -5.34 -0.30
N ILE A 156 -11.17 -5.04 -1.60
CA ILE A 156 -10.62 -5.96 -2.59
C ILE A 156 -9.09 -6.02 -2.60
N SER A 157 -8.40 -5.08 -1.92
CA SER A 157 -6.95 -4.95 -1.98
C SER A 157 -6.18 -6.25 -1.66
N PRO A 158 -6.50 -7.02 -0.60
CA PRO A 158 -5.80 -8.27 -0.32
C PRO A 158 -5.92 -9.32 -1.44
N ILE A 159 -7.10 -9.42 -2.06
CA ILE A 159 -7.38 -10.37 -3.15
C ILE A 159 -6.70 -9.91 -4.44
N ALA A 160 -6.81 -8.61 -4.76
CA ALA A 160 -6.16 -8.03 -5.92
C ALA A 160 -4.62 -8.19 -5.84
N ASN A 161 -4.04 -7.94 -4.66
CA ASN A 161 -2.61 -8.13 -4.42
C ASN A 161 -2.22 -9.61 -4.50
N LEU A 162 -3.07 -10.54 -4.07
CA LEU A 162 -2.78 -11.97 -4.17
C LEU A 162 -2.73 -12.45 -5.64
N LEU A 163 -3.59 -11.92 -6.50
CA LEU A 163 -3.72 -12.34 -7.90
C LEU A 163 -2.77 -11.59 -8.83
N PHE A 164 -2.72 -10.27 -8.74
CA PHE A 164 -2.04 -9.42 -9.71
C PHE A 164 -0.62 -9.06 -9.30
N MET A 165 -0.29 -9.00 -8.00
CA MET A 165 1.09 -8.68 -7.58
C MET A 165 2.10 -9.74 -8.07
N PRO A 166 1.84 -11.07 -8.00
CA PRO A 166 2.75 -12.06 -8.56
C PRO A 166 2.86 -11.96 -10.08
N LEU A 167 1.75 -11.73 -10.78
CA LEU A 167 1.74 -11.55 -12.24
C LEU A 167 2.58 -10.34 -12.65
N ILE A 168 2.38 -9.20 -11.98
CA ILE A 168 3.10 -7.96 -12.28
C ILE A 168 4.57 -8.10 -11.87
N GLY A 169 4.84 -8.59 -10.66
CA GLY A 169 6.19 -8.63 -10.09
C GLY A 169 7.10 -9.71 -10.66
N PHE A 170 6.60 -10.90 -10.96
CA PHE A 170 7.42 -12.02 -11.45
C PHE A 170 7.43 -12.17 -12.97
N LEU A 171 6.40 -11.69 -13.68
CA LEU A 171 6.31 -11.82 -15.13
C LEU A 171 6.46 -10.46 -15.82
N LEU A 172 5.56 -9.52 -15.54
CA LEU A 172 5.47 -8.28 -16.31
C LEU A 172 6.70 -7.38 -16.11
N LEU A 173 7.07 -7.10 -14.85
CA LEU A 173 8.16 -6.18 -14.53
C LEU A 173 9.52 -6.70 -15.03
N PRO A 174 9.93 -7.97 -14.82
CA PRO A 174 11.20 -8.47 -15.32
C PRO A 174 11.27 -8.48 -16.86
N VAL A 175 10.18 -8.90 -17.53
CA VAL A 175 10.12 -8.92 -19.00
C VAL A 175 10.15 -7.50 -19.57
N ALA A 176 9.42 -6.57 -18.97
CA ALA A 176 9.43 -5.16 -19.38
C ALA A 176 10.80 -4.50 -19.18
N LEU A 177 11.48 -4.78 -18.05
CA LEU A 177 12.84 -4.29 -17.82
C LEU A 177 13.85 -4.89 -18.81
N LEU A 178 13.72 -6.19 -19.12
CA LEU A 178 14.55 -6.83 -20.14
C LEU A 178 14.31 -6.23 -21.52
N ALA A 179 13.04 -5.99 -21.88
CA ALA A 179 12.67 -5.35 -23.14
C ALA A 179 13.23 -3.92 -23.25
N ALA A 180 13.11 -3.12 -22.18
CA ALA A 180 13.68 -1.79 -22.12
C ALA A 180 15.21 -1.80 -22.23
N PHE A 181 15.88 -2.77 -21.60
CA PHE A 181 17.33 -2.93 -21.71
C PHE A 181 17.75 -3.27 -23.14
N VAL A 182 17.08 -4.23 -23.80
CA VAL A 182 17.36 -4.58 -25.20
C VAL A 182 17.09 -3.40 -26.14
N PHE A 183 16.02 -2.65 -25.90
CA PHE A 183 15.69 -1.45 -26.66
C PHE A 183 16.80 -0.40 -26.61
N LEU A 184 17.44 -0.21 -25.45
CA LEU A 184 18.54 0.75 -25.29
C LEU A 184 19.72 0.47 -26.25
N PHE A 185 20.00 -0.81 -26.56
CA PHE A 185 21.11 -1.20 -27.43
C PHE A 185 20.71 -1.38 -28.89
N THR A 186 19.48 -1.81 -29.16
CA THR A 186 19.04 -2.25 -30.49
C THR A 186 18.03 -1.32 -31.16
N GLY A 187 17.41 -0.41 -30.41
CA GLY A 187 16.27 0.40 -30.86
C GLY A 187 14.98 -0.40 -31.09
N HIS A 188 14.99 -1.73 -30.87
CA HIS A 188 13.83 -2.60 -31.00
C HIS A 188 13.31 -2.98 -29.62
N TYR A 189 11.98 -2.98 -29.44
CA TYR A 189 11.33 -3.31 -28.17
C TYR A 189 10.79 -4.75 -28.22
N PRO A 190 11.56 -5.76 -27.80
CA PRO A 190 11.13 -7.15 -27.88
C PRO A 190 10.02 -7.46 -26.87
N PHE A 191 9.33 -8.57 -27.06
CA PHE A 191 8.26 -9.06 -26.16
C PHE A 191 7.04 -8.14 -26.04
N SER A 192 6.84 -7.18 -26.94
CA SER A 192 5.62 -6.36 -27.01
C SER A 192 4.36 -7.22 -27.04
N ASP A 193 4.41 -8.32 -27.78
CA ASP A 193 3.29 -9.26 -27.97
C ASP A 193 2.97 -10.07 -26.70
N LEU A 194 3.87 -10.06 -25.71
CA LEU A 194 3.61 -10.62 -24.38
C LEU A 194 3.23 -9.52 -23.39
N ILE A 195 3.98 -8.41 -23.37
CA ILE A 195 3.79 -7.31 -22.42
C ILE A 195 2.41 -6.69 -22.59
N GLY A 196 1.98 -6.36 -23.82
CA GLY A 196 0.70 -5.73 -24.09
C GLY A 196 -0.48 -6.56 -23.57
N PRO A 197 -0.67 -7.80 -24.06
CA PRO A 197 -1.80 -8.64 -23.63
C PRO A 197 -1.80 -8.97 -22.14
N VAL A 198 -0.63 -9.18 -21.53
CA VAL A 198 -0.53 -9.44 -20.08
C VAL A 198 -0.90 -8.19 -19.28
N THR A 199 -0.48 -7.01 -19.73
CA THR A 199 -0.88 -5.73 -19.13
C THR A 199 -2.37 -5.52 -19.24
N ASP A 200 -2.95 -5.75 -20.43
CA ASP A 200 -4.39 -5.63 -20.66
C ASP A 200 -5.19 -6.62 -19.82
N LEU A 201 -4.71 -7.86 -19.68
CA LEU A 201 -5.33 -8.87 -18.81
C LEU A 201 -5.30 -8.42 -17.35
N ALA A 202 -4.16 -7.89 -16.89
CA ALA A 202 -4.02 -7.37 -15.52
C ALA A 202 -4.97 -6.19 -15.30
N LEU A 203 -5.02 -5.22 -16.22
CA LEU A 203 -5.89 -4.05 -16.12
C LEU A 203 -7.37 -4.43 -16.16
N LYS A 204 -7.79 -5.30 -17.10
CA LYS A 204 -9.16 -5.82 -17.18
C LYS A 204 -9.54 -6.58 -15.92
N GLY A 205 -8.62 -7.40 -15.39
CA GLY A 205 -8.84 -8.15 -14.16
C GLY A 205 -9.03 -7.22 -12.95
N VAL A 206 -8.18 -6.20 -12.82
CA VAL A 206 -8.32 -5.19 -11.76
C VAL A 206 -9.60 -4.37 -11.92
N SER A 207 -9.97 -3.97 -13.15
CA SER A 207 -11.21 -3.23 -13.40
C SER A 207 -12.47 -4.06 -13.10
N LEU A 208 -12.44 -5.36 -13.39
CA LEU A 208 -13.53 -6.27 -13.03
C LEU A 208 -13.68 -6.37 -11.52
N LEU A 209 -12.57 -6.53 -10.77
CA LEU A 209 -12.62 -6.51 -9.31
C LEU A 209 -13.11 -5.16 -8.76
N ALA A 210 -12.70 -4.05 -9.38
CA ALA A 210 -13.13 -2.71 -8.98
C ALA A 210 -14.62 -2.45 -9.25
N SER A 211 -15.24 -3.15 -10.21
CA SER A 211 -16.66 -3.04 -10.53
C SER A 211 -17.59 -3.76 -9.55
N VAL A 212 -17.03 -4.61 -8.67
CA VAL A 212 -17.81 -5.34 -7.66
C VAL A 212 -18.41 -4.34 -6.67
N PRO A 213 -19.71 -4.46 -6.31
CA PRO A 213 -20.30 -3.59 -5.31
C PRO A 213 -19.50 -3.68 -4.00
N PHE A 214 -19.23 -2.54 -3.38
CA PHE A 214 -18.40 -2.42 -2.18
C PHE A 214 -16.91 -2.75 -2.36
N ALA A 215 -16.38 -2.71 -3.59
CA ALA A 215 -14.93 -2.82 -3.83
C ALA A 215 -14.13 -1.78 -3.04
N ASP A 216 -14.63 -0.54 -3.02
CA ASP A 216 -14.22 0.52 -2.12
C ASP A 216 -15.40 0.99 -1.26
N LEU A 217 -15.08 1.33 -0.01
CA LEU A 217 -16.00 2.00 0.90
C LEU A 217 -15.48 3.43 1.10
N LYS A 218 -16.25 4.42 0.62
CA LYS A 218 -16.01 5.83 0.98
C LYS A 218 -16.26 6.01 2.48
N VAL A 219 -15.26 6.54 3.18
CA VAL A 219 -15.27 6.79 4.62
C VAL A 219 -15.07 8.29 4.83
N PRO A 220 -15.93 8.97 5.62
CA PRO A 220 -15.74 10.38 5.94
C PRO A 220 -14.38 10.65 6.60
N ALA A 221 -14.01 11.93 6.66
CA ALA A 221 -12.81 12.37 7.36
C ALA A 221 -12.73 11.81 8.78
N VAL A 222 -11.60 11.15 9.06
CA VAL A 222 -11.29 10.62 10.39
C VAL A 222 -10.33 11.57 11.09
N PRO A 223 -10.55 11.88 12.39
CA PRO A 223 -9.61 12.72 13.12
C PRO A 223 -8.27 12.02 13.27
N VAL A 224 -7.19 12.79 13.30
CA VAL A 224 -5.81 12.29 13.51
C VAL A 224 -5.73 11.42 14.78
N ILE A 225 -6.51 11.75 15.81
CA ILE A 225 -6.54 11.01 17.06
C ILE A 225 -6.96 9.55 16.88
N SER A 226 -7.82 9.24 15.90
CA SER A 226 -8.22 7.86 15.60
C SER A 226 -7.05 7.07 15.02
N VAL A 227 -6.24 7.70 14.15
CA VAL A 227 -5.02 7.09 13.59
C VAL A 227 -3.99 6.84 14.70
N ILE A 228 -3.76 7.84 15.56
CA ILE A 228 -2.85 7.72 16.71
C ILE A 228 -3.34 6.62 17.67
N SER A 229 -4.64 6.55 17.93
CA SER A 229 -5.23 5.56 18.84
C SER A 229 -5.10 4.14 18.29
N PHE A 230 -5.24 3.96 16.97
CA PHE A 230 -5.04 2.67 16.32
C PHE A 230 -3.59 2.16 16.49
N TYR A 231 -2.60 2.96 16.07
CA TYR A 231 -1.20 2.55 16.20
C TYR A 231 -0.74 2.48 17.66
N GLY A 232 -1.20 3.41 18.51
CA GLY A 232 -0.97 3.41 19.95
C GLY A 232 -1.53 2.16 20.62
N GLY A 233 -2.76 1.75 20.28
CA GLY A 233 -3.39 0.54 20.78
C GLY A 233 -2.60 -0.73 20.42
N ILE A 234 -2.03 -0.79 19.22
CA ILE A 234 -1.18 -1.91 18.78
C ILE A 234 0.15 -1.91 19.55
N CYS A 235 0.80 -0.76 19.70
CA CYS A 235 2.01 -0.63 20.52
C CYS A 235 1.75 -1.07 21.96
N LEU A 236 0.64 -0.64 22.56
CA LEU A 236 0.22 -1.07 23.90
C LEU A 236 -0.06 -2.57 23.94
N TYR A 237 -0.74 -3.13 22.94
CA TYR A 237 -0.97 -4.58 22.84
C TYR A 237 0.34 -5.37 22.90
N PHE A 238 1.35 -4.99 22.09
CA PHE A 238 2.65 -5.68 22.12
C PHE A 238 3.42 -5.44 23.42
N PHE A 239 3.33 -4.25 23.99
CA PHE A 239 3.93 -3.93 25.29
C PHE A 239 3.35 -4.79 26.42
N PHE A 240 2.03 -4.95 26.47
CA PHE A 240 1.34 -5.75 27.49
C PHE A 240 1.29 -7.25 27.18
N ARG A 241 1.52 -7.68 25.93
CA ARG A 241 1.62 -9.10 25.56
C ARG A 241 2.70 -9.82 26.37
N GLN A 242 3.79 -9.14 26.70
CA GLN A 242 4.89 -9.71 27.50
C GLN A 242 4.61 -9.77 29.02
N ARG A 243 3.50 -9.18 29.50
CA ARG A 243 3.15 -9.13 30.93
C ARG A 243 2.01 -10.10 31.22
N HIS A 244 2.27 -11.17 31.98
CA HIS A 244 1.44 -12.38 32.08
C HIS A 244 0.04 -12.24 32.73
N GLY A 245 -0.35 -11.07 33.25
CA GLY A 245 -1.53 -10.92 34.14
C GLY A 245 -2.80 -10.24 33.61
N TRP A 246 -2.86 -9.79 32.34
CA TRP A 246 -3.94 -8.88 31.89
C TRP A 246 -4.68 -9.32 30.61
N PRO A 247 -5.26 -10.54 30.55
CA PRO A 247 -5.86 -11.08 29.33
C PRO A 247 -7.10 -10.32 28.82
N GLN A 248 -7.88 -9.69 29.71
CA GLN A 248 -9.10 -8.95 29.35
C GLN A 248 -8.79 -7.60 28.66
N LEU A 249 -7.72 -6.92 29.08
CA LEU A 249 -7.24 -5.67 28.45
C LEU A 249 -6.67 -5.94 27.04
N ARG A 250 -6.10 -7.14 26.81
CA ARG A 250 -5.56 -7.58 25.51
C ARG A 250 -6.65 -7.72 24.43
N ALA A 251 -7.87 -8.10 24.81
CA ALA A 251 -8.99 -8.29 23.88
C ALA A 251 -9.78 -6.99 23.59
N MET A 252 -9.75 -6.00 24.50
CA MET A 252 -10.52 -4.76 24.38
C MET A 252 -9.79 -3.62 23.62
N LEU A 253 -8.46 -3.66 23.50
CA LEU A 253 -7.69 -2.56 22.90
C LEU A 253 -7.66 -2.57 21.36
N VAL A 254 -7.65 -3.76 20.72
CA VAL A 254 -7.66 -3.89 19.25
C VAL A 254 -8.96 -3.41 18.60
N PRO A 255 -10.16 -3.67 19.17
CA PRO A 255 -11.43 -3.18 18.61
C PRO A 255 -11.69 -1.70 18.91
N SER A 256 -11.09 -1.13 19.96
CA SER A 256 -11.40 0.23 20.43
C SER A 256 -11.07 1.34 19.41
N GLY A 257 -9.99 1.18 18.65
CA GLY A 257 -9.64 2.10 17.54
C GLY A 257 -10.58 1.98 16.34
N LEU A 258 -11.11 0.79 16.07
CA LEU A 258 -12.10 0.52 15.01
C LEU A 258 -13.46 1.13 15.34
N VAL A 259 -13.88 1.06 16.61
CA VAL A 259 -15.16 1.62 17.08
C VAL A 259 -15.16 3.16 17.07
N PHE A 260 -14.01 3.80 17.32
CA PHE A 260 -13.91 5.27 17.29
C PHE A 260 -14.03 5.84 15.86
N VAL A 261 -13.56 5.09 14.84
CA VAL A 261 -13.74 5.42 13.42
C VAL A 261 -15.20 5.35 13.00
N SER A 262 -15.99 4.44 13.57
CA SER A 262 -17.41 4.27 13.22
C SER A 262 -18.36 5.30 13.86
N LEU A 263 -17.97 5.99 14.93
CA LEU A 263 -18.87 6.87 15.69
C LEU A 263 -18.75 8.37 15.34
N PHE A 264 -17.64 8.81 14.74
CA PHE A 264 -17.42 10.24 14.48
C PHE A 264 -18.38 10.86 13.45
N PRO A 265 -18.74 10.19 12.33
CA PRO A 265 -19.69 10.76 11.37
C PRO A 265 -21.10 10.92 11.93
N VAL A 266 -21.49 10.08 12.89
CA VAL A 266 -22.81 10.11 13.54
C VAL A 266 -22.93 11.30 14.50
N LEU A 267 -21.83 11.73 15.10
CA LEU A 267 -21.81 12.84 16.07
C LEU A 267 -21.66 14.22 15.41
N SER A 268 -21.15 14.29 14.17
CA SER A 268 -20.85 15.56 13.48
C SER A 268 -21.92 16.00 12.47
N GLY A 269 -23.10 15.38 12.48
CA GLY A 269 -24.21 15.78 11.62
C GLY A 269 -24.68 17.19 11.97
N SER A 270 -24.22 18.19 11.22
CA SER A 270 -24.73 19.56 11.32
C SER A 270 -26.22 19.56 10.97
N ALA A 271 -27.05 19.97 11.93
CA ALA A 271 -28.49 20.17 11.73
C ALA A 271 -28.81 21.46 10.94
N GLY A 272 -27.79 22.23 10.55
CA GLY A 272 -27.93 23.52 9.85
C GLY A 272 -27.51 23.46 8.37
N MET A 273 -27.82 24.54 7.65
CA MET A 273 -27.28 24.80 6.31
C MET A 273 -25.84 25.30 6.43
N ALA A 274 -24.91 24.64 5.73
CA ALA A 274 -23.53 25.07 5.60
C ALA A 274 -23.23 25.40 4.13
N VAL A 275 -22.50 26.51 3.90
CA VAL A 275 -22.00 26.89 2.58
C VAL A 275 -20.49 27.01 2.70
N THR A 276 -19.76 26.19 1.93
CA THR A 276 -18.30 26.18 1.92
C THR A 276 -17.81 26.63 0.55
N PHE A 277 -17.05 27.73 0.52
CA PHE A 277 -16.33 28.16 -0.68
C PHE A 277 -14.98 27.47 -0.72
N LEU A 278 -14.66 26.83 -1.85
CA LEU A 278 -13.45 26.03 -2.02
C LEU A 278 -12.38 26.85 -2.73
N ASP A 279 -11.15 26.75 -2.22
CA ASP A 279 -9.98 27.22 -2.96
C ASP A 279 -9.60 26.16 -4.00
N VAL A 280 -10.03 26.40 -5.24
CA VAL A 280 -9.76 25.54 -6.41
C VAL A 280 -8.62 26.08 -7.29
N GLY A 281 -7.90 27.10 -6.81
CA GLY A 281 -6.85 27.79 -7.53
C GLY A 281 -7.35 28.70 -8.66
N GLN A 282 -8.03 28.16 -9.67
CA GLN A 282 -8.60 28.91 -10.78
C GLN A 282 -10.09 28.59 -10.98
N GLY A 283 -10.91 29.64 -11.01
CA GLY A 283 -12.37 29.58 -11.07
C GLY A 283 -13.01 29.54 -9.68
N ASP A 284 -14.32 29.32 -9.65
CA ASP A 284 -15.10 29.22 -8.41
C ASP A 284 -15.57 27.79 -8.17
N ALA A 285 -15.71 27.43 -6.90
CA ALA A 285 -16.46 26.26 -6.48
C ALA A 285 -17.03 26.48 -5.07
N ALA A 286 -18.29 26.15 -4.87
CA ALA A 286 -18.94 26.18 -3.57
C ALA A 286 -19.78 24.92 -3.34
N VAL A 287 -19.77 24.42 -2.11
CA VAL A 287 -20.56 23.26 -1.70
C VAL A 287 -21.54 23.68 -0.62
N ILE A 288 -22.82 23.42 -0.89
CA ILE A 288 -23.94 23.70 0.00
C ILE A 288 -24.42 22.38 0.58
N GLU A 289 -24.41 22.28 1.90
CA GLU A 289 -24.95 21.15 2.66
C GLU A 289 -26.18 21.61 3.43
N ALA A 290 -27.36 21.09 3.09
CA ALA A 290 -28.60 21.46 3.77
C ALA A 290 -29.56 20.26 3.83
N SER A 291 -30.10 19.98 5.02
CA SER A 291 -31.10 18.90 5.21
C SER A 291 -30.69 17.55 4.63
N GLY A 292 -29.40 17.20 4.74
CA GLY A 292 -28.83 15.97 4.21
C GLY A 292 -28.59 15.94 2.69
N LYS A 293 -28.95 17.01 1.97
CA LYS A 293 -28.67 17.16 0.54
C LYS A 293 -27.36 17.91 0.32
N THR A 294 -26.69 17.57 -0.77
CA THR A 294 -25.43 18.21 -1.18
C THR A 294 -25.62 18.85 -2.55
N VAL A 295 -25.44 20.17 -2.62
CA VAL A 295 -25.48 20.93 -3.88
C VAL A 295 -24.11 21.52 -4.13
N VAL A 296 -23.62 21.41 -5.36
CA VAL A 296 -22.34 21.97 -5.79
C VAL A 296 -22.63 23.11 -6.77
N ILE A 297 -22.01 24.27 -6.56
CA ILE A 297 -22.06 25.43 -7.46
C ILE A 297 -20.66 25.61 -8.02
N ASP A 298 -20.51 25.42 -9.32
CA ASP A 298 -19.22 25.38 -10.03
C ASP A 298 -18.21 24.39 -9.42
N ILE A 299 -17.12 24.12 -10.13
CA ILE A 299 -16.27 22.97 -9.84
C ILE A 299 -14.78 23.33 -9.89
N GLY A 300 -14.44 24.54 -10.29
CA GLY A 300 -13.09 24.89 -10.72
C GLY A 300 -12.71 24.17 -12.01
N ARG A 301 -11.50 24.46 -12.50
CA ARG A 301 -10.98 23.91 -13.75
C ARG A 301 -10.87 22.39 -13.81
N THR A 302 -10.51 21.73 -12.70
CA THR A 302 -10.24 20.27 -12.71
C THR A 302 -11.28 19.44 -11.98
N GLY A 303 -12.00 20.04 -11.01
CA GLY A 303 -12.90 19.33 -10.10
C GLY A 303 -12.26 18.38 -9.10
N ARG A 304 -10.93 18.30 -9.05
CA ARG A 304 -10.22 17.41 -8.13
C ARG A 304 -10.35 17.86 -6.69
N GLU A 305 -10.21 19.16 -6.46
CA GLU A 305 -10.32 19.82 -5.16
C GLU A 305 -11.75 19.67 -4.62
N THR A 306 -12.75 19.95 -5.47
CA THR A 306 -14.17 19.75 -5.18
C THR A 306 -14.49 18.30 -4.86
N GLY A 307 -14.01 17.35 -5.68
CA GLY A 307 -14.18 15.92 -5.43
C GLY A 307 -13.46 15.44 -4.16
N ALA A 308 -12.29 15.98 -3.83
CA ALA A 308 -11.58 15.70 -2.59
C ALA A 308 -12.37 16.18 -1.38
N PHE A 309 -12.94 17.39 -1.43
CA PHE A 309 -13.78 17.93 -0.36
C PHE A 309 -15.08 17.14 -0.17
N LEU A 310 -15.77 16.75 -1.25
CA LEU A 310 -16.94 15.88 -1.16
C LEU A 310 -16.60 14.51 -0.56
N SER A 311 -15.40 13.99 -0.84
CA SER A 311 -14.91 12.74 -0.24
C SER A 311 -14.58 12.90 1.23
N TYR A 312 -13.98 14.03 1.62
CA TYR A 312 -13.75 14.43 3.03
C TYR A 312 -15.06 14.45 3.82
N LEU A 313 -16.13 15.02 3.25
CA LEU A 313 -17.48 15.00 3.82
C LEU A 313 -18.14 13.61 3.81
N GLY A 314 -17.53 12.61 3.13
CA GLY A 314 -18.09 11.28 2.98
C GLY A 314 -19.33 11.23 2.08
N ARG A 315 -19.52 12.21 1.20
CA ARG A 315 -20.66 12.25 0.28
C ARG A 315 -20.50 11.20 -0.81
N ARG A 316 -21.58 10.48 -1.08
CA ARG A 316 -21.64 9.48 -2.15
C ARG A 316 -22.39 9.96 -3.38
N LYS A 317 -23.17 11.03 -3.21
CA LYS A 317 -24.05 11.59 -4.21
C LYS A 317 -24.04 13.12 -4.11
N VAL A 318 -24.07 13.78 -5.26
CA VAL A 318 -24.40 15.20 -5.38
C VAL A 318 -25.84 15.31 -5.88
N ASP A 319 -26.71 16.00 -5.15
CA ASP A 319 -28.14 16.10 -5.48
C ASP A 319 -28.42 17.12 -6.57
N ALA A 320 -27.61 18.17 -6.66
CA ALA A 320 -27.65 19.12 -7.76
C ALA A 320 -26.25 19.69 -8.01
N LEU A 321 -25.92 19.84 -9.29
CA LEU A 321 -24.75 20.56 -9.76
C LEU A 321 -25.24 21.78 -10.55
N VAL A 322 -24.89 22.97 -10.08
CA VAL A 322 -25.24 24.24 -10.72
C VAL A 322 -23.96 24.80 -11.33
N LEU A 323 -23.96 24.96 -12.66
CA LEU A 323 -22.87 25.62 -13.37
C LEU A 323 -23.32 27.03 -13.72
N THR A 324 -22.60 28.04 -13.27
CA THR A 324 -22.93 29.45 -13.50
C THR A 324 -22.79 29.81 -14.97
N HIS A 325 -21.77 29.26 -15.63
CA HIS A 325 -21.52 29.38 -17.06
C HIS A 325 -20.63 28.24 -17.57
N ALA A 326 -20.44 28.17 -18.90
CA ALA A 326 -19.80 27.05 -19.59
C ALA A 326 -18.28 27.21 -19.80
N ASP A 327 -17.65 28.16 -19.12
CA ASP A 327 -16.21 28.35 -19.24
C ASP A 327 -15.45 27.20 -18.54
N ASP A 328 -14.23 26.94 -19.02
CA ASP A 328 -13.42 25.79 -18.59
C ASP A 328 -13.09 25.83 -17.10
N ASP A 329 -12.95 27.02 -16.52
CA ASP A 329 -12.65 27.23 -15.10
C ASP A 329 -13.85 27.04 -14.17
N HIS A 330 -15.07 26.87 -14.71
CA HIS A 330 -16.27 26.56 -13.91
C HIS A 330 -16.83 25.16 -14.19
N SER A 331 -16.72 24.68 -15.44
CA SER A 331 -17.46 23.50 -15.92
C SER A 331 -16.61 22.29 -16.34
N ALA A 332 -15.32 22.45 -16.63
CA ALA A 332 -14.50 21.36 -17.20
C ALA A 332 -14.37 20.14 -16.25
N GLY A 333 -14.44 20.36 -14.94
CA GLY A 333 -14.42 19.31 -13.92
C GLY A 333 -15.72 18.51 -13.78
N ALA A 334 -16.78 18.83 -14.51
CA ALA A 334 -18.09 18.18 -14.36
C ALA A 334 -18.06 16.68 -14.67
N SER A 335 -17.34 16.28 -15.71
CA SER A 335 -17.16 14.86 -16.07
C SER A 335 -16.45 14.06 -14.97
N TYR A 336 -15.47 14.68 -14.29
CA TYR A 336 -14.75 14.08 -13.18
C TYR A 336 -15.67 13.83 -11.97
N LEU A 337 -16.53 14.79 -11.63
CA LEU A 337 -17.50 14.62 -10.55
C LEU A 337 -18.58 13.59 -10.89
N ALA A 338 -19.17 13.65 -12.10
CA ALA A 338 -20.24 12.75 -12.52
C ALA A 338 -19.80 11.28 -12.58
N GLY A 339 -18.53 11.01 -12.86
CA GLY A 339 -17.97 9.65 -12.80
C GLY A 339 -17.78 9.11 -11.38
N ARG A 340 -17.90 9.95 -10.34
CA ARG A 340 -17.47 9.64 -8.97
C ARG A 340 -18.57 9.81 -7.92
N PHE A 341 -19.59 10.62 -8.14
CA PHE A 341 -20.68 10.91 -7.20
C PHE A 341 -22.05 10.86 -7.89
#